data_AF-A0A7X9GQ05-F1
#
_entry.id   AF-A0A7X9GQ05-F1
#
_cell.length_a   1.000
_cell.length_b   1.000
_cell.length_c   1.000
_cell.angle_alpha   90.00
_cell.angle_beta   90.00
_cell.angle_gamma   90.00
#
_symmetry.space_group_name_H-M   'P 1'
#
loop_
_entity.id
_entity.type
_entity.pdbx_description
1 polymer ?
#
loop_
_entity_poly.entity_id
_entity_poly.type
_entity_poly.pdbx_seq_one_letter_code
_entity_poly.pdbx_strand_id
1 'polypeptide(L)' 'MKTTKISIIGSGSVGSATAFALMNHSIATEIVLVDINK' A
#
# COMPACT_ATOMS: atom_id res chain seq x y z
N MET A 1 -12.72 -11.70 -11.89
CA MET A 1 -11.37 -11.09 -11.68
C MET A 1 -11.08 -11.12 -10.19
N LYS A 2 -9.93 -11.64 -9.77
CA LYS A 2 -9.55 -11.65 -8.34
C LYS A 2 -8.95 -10.29 -8.00
N THR A 3 -9.63 -9.52 -7.17
CA THR A 3 -9.11 -8.23 -6.67
C THR A 3 -8.18 -8.48 -5.49
N THR A 4 -6.95 -8.00 -5.60
CA THR A 4 -5.97 -8.00 -4.51
C THR A 4 -6.05 -6.65 -3.80
N LYS A 5 -6.58 -6.66 -2.58
CA LYS A 5 -6.64 -5.50 -1.69
C LYS A 5 -5.59 -5.64 -0.61
N ILE A 6 -4.74 -4.64 -0.45
CA ILE A 6 -3.62 -4.65 0.50
C ILE A 6 -3.75 -3.46 1.44
N SER A 7 -3.74 -3.72 2.75
CA SER A 7 -3.70 -2.68 3.78
C SER A 7 -2.29 -2.58 4.36
N ILE A 8 -1.73 -1.38 4.39
CA ILE A 8 -0.42 -1.06 4.98
C ILE A 8 -0.67 -0.19 6.22
N ILE A 9 -0.25 -0.68 7.38
CA ILE A 9 -0.36 0.03 8.66
C ILE A 9 1.03 0.55 9.04
N GLY A 10 1.18 1.87 9.04
CA GLY A 10 2.47 2.59 9.12
C GLY A 10 2.92 3.05 7.74
N SER A 11 2.79 4.34 7.46
CA SER A 11 3.07 5.02 6.19
C SER A 11 4.40 5.81 6.18
N GLY A 12 5.29 5.52 7.14
CA GLY A 12 6.66 6.04 7.13
C GLY A 12 7.46 5.62 5.88
N SER A 13 8.77 5.91 5.82
CA SER A 13 9.58 5.69 4.61
C SER A 13 9.52 4.27 4.04
N VAL A 14 9.41 3.25 4.89
CA VAL A 14 9.30 1.85 4.45
C VAL A 14 7.90 1.53 3.93
N GLY A 15 6.84 1.92 4.65
CA GLY A 15 5.46 1.67 4.23
C GLY A 15 5.10 2.36 2.93
N SER A 16 5.53 3.61 2.78
CA SER A 16 5.36 4.39 1.54
C SER A 16 6.17 3.81 0.36
N ALA A 17 7.44 3.45 0.55
CA ALA A 17 8.23 2.79 -0.49
C ALA A 17 7.63 1.44 -0.92
N THR A 18 7.07 0.69 0.03
CA THR A 18 6.36 -0.57 -0.24
C THR A 18 5.11 -0.33 -1.07
N ALA A 19 4.28 0.65 -0.70
CA ALA A 19 3.09 1.03 -1.48
C ALA A 19 3.47 1.43 -2.90
N PHE A 20 4.52 2.24 -3.04
CA PHE A 20 5.04 2.69 -4.33
C PHE A 20 5.49 1.52 -5.22
N ALA A 21 6.27 0.58 -4.68
CA ALA A 21 6.70 -0.60 -5.42
C ALA A 21 5.51 -1.48 -5.85
N LEU A 22 4.53 -1.70 -4.95
CA LEU A 22 3.33 -2.48 -5.25
C LEU A 22 2.50 -1.85 -6.38
N MET A 23 2.42 -0.52 -6.43
CA MET A 23 1.78 0.21 -7.51
C MET A 23 2.55 0.07 -8.83
N ASN A 24 3.87 0.23 -8.80
CA ASN A 24 4.71 0.18 -10.00
C ASN A 24 4.70 -1.20 -10.69
N HIS A 25 4.52 -2.27 -9.92
CA HIS A 25 4.45 -3.64 -10.41
C HIS A 25 3.01 -4.14 -10.65
N SER A 26 1.99 -3.28 -10.51
CA SER A 26 0.57 -3.65 -10.69
C SER A 26 0.14 -4.86 -9.85
N ILE A 27 0.70 -5.00 -8.64
CA ILE A 27 0.47 -6.16 -7.76
C ILE A 27 -0.85 -6.03 -7.00
N ALA A 28 -1.19 -4.80 -6.61
CA ALA A 28 -2.40 -4.48 -5.86
C ALA A 28 -3.40 -3.75 -6.77
N THR A 29 -4.67 -4.17 -6.73
CA THR A 29 -5.78 -3.42 -7.31
C THR A 29 -6.27 -2.31 -6.39
N GLU A 30 -6.13 -2.50 -5.07
CA GLU A 30 -6.48 -1.50 -4.06
C GLU A 30 -5.40 -1.50 -2.97
N ILE A 31 -4.95 -0.30 -2.59
CA ILE A 31 -4.04 -0.10 -1.46
C ILE A 31 -4.71 0.83 -0.46
N VAL A 32 -4.72 0.43 0.81
CA VAL A 32 -5.18 1.25 1.93
C VAL A 32 -3.98 1.56 2.81
N LEU A 33 -3.66 2.83 2.98
CA LEU A 33 -2.63 3.30 3.91
C LEU A 33 -3.30 3.75 5.21
N VAL A 34 -2.85 3.20 6.34
CA VAL A 34 -3.31 3.57 7.67
C VAL A 34 -2.12 4.05 8.48
N ASP A 35 -2.20 5.27 8.99
CA ASP A 35 -1.19 5.83 9.88
C ASP A 35 -1.89 6.57 11.02
N ILE A 36 -1.19 6.69 12.14
CA ILE A 36 -1.62 7.47 13.30
C ILE A 36 -1.41 8.97 13.05
N ASN A 37 -0.44 9.32 12.19
CA ASN A 37 -0.19 10.71 11.84
C ASN A 37 -1.43 11.33 11.18
N LYS A 38 -1.87 12.44 11.77
CA LYS A 38 -3.09 13.18 11.41
C LYS A 38 -3.03 13.75 10.00
#